data_AF-A0A3E5EJ35-F1
#
_entry.id   AF-A0A3E5EJ35-F1
#
_cell.length_a   1.000
_cell.length_b   1.000
_cell.length_c   1.000
_cell.angle_alpha   90.00
_cell.angle_beta   90.00
_cell.angle_gamma   90.00
#
_symmetry.space_group_name_H-M   'P 1'
#
loop_
_entity.id
_entity.type
_entity.pdbx_description
1 polymer ?
#
loop_
_entity_poly.entity_id
_entity_poly.type
_entity_poly.pdbx_seq_one_letter_code
_entity_poly.pdbx_strand_id
1 'polypeptide(L)' 'MTEELISVVVPIYKVEKFLPTCIESIIRQSYRNLELILVDDGSPDSCPSICEKYKQVDSRIKVIHKKMGGYLMREMQV' A
#
# COMPACT_ATOMS: atom_id res chain seq x y z
N MET A 1 -22.18 -13.59 14.56
CA MET A 1 -20.71 -13.72 14.61
C MET A 1 -20.15 -12.49 13.95
N THR A 2 -19.28 -11.74 14.63
CA THR A 2 -18.53 -10.65 13.99
C THR A 2 -17.43 -11.29 13.16
N GLU A 3 -17.36 -10.95 11.87
CA GLU A 3 -16.22 -11.33 11.05
C GLU A 3 -14.99 -10.56 11.55
N GLU A 4 -13.86 -11.24 11.76
CA GLU A 4 -12.61 -10.60 12.17
C GLU A 4 -12.09 -9.68 11.06
N LEU A 5 -11.36 -8.61 11.41
CA LEU A 5 -10.76 -7.75 10.38
C LEU A 5 -9.42 -8.36 9.94
N ILE A 6 -9.24 -8.53 8.63
CA ILE A 6 -7.93 -8.91 8.05
C ILE A 6 -7.24 -7.67 7.47
N SER A 7 -6.08 -7.31 8.01
CA SER A 7 -5.24 -6.25 7.46
C SER A 7 -4.19 -6.83 6.52
N VAL A 8 -4.20 -6.41 5.25
CA VAL A 8 -3.20 -6.78 4.25
C VAL A 8 -2.24 -5.61 4.05
N VAL A 9 -0.97 -5.79 4.39
CA VAL A 9 0.06 -4.75 4.25
C VAL A 9 0.92 -5.06 3.02
N VAL A 10 1.03 -4.11 2.09
CA VAL A 10 1.79 -4.26 0.85
C VAL A 10 2.88 -3.18 0.78
N PRO A 11 4.16 -3.54 0.96
CA PRO A 11 5.28 -2.62 0.69
C PRO A 11 5.49 -2.45 -0.82
N ILE A 12 5.80 -1.22 -1.25
CA ILE A 12 5.81 -0.84 -2.66
C ILE A 12 7.09 -0.05 -2.96
N TYR A 13 7.87 -0.55 -3.93
CA TYR A 13 9.02 0.14 -4.51
C TYR A 13 9.36 -0.46 -5.88
N LYS A 14 9.37 0.36 -6.94
CA LYS A 14 9.72 -0.01 -8.33
C LYS A 14 8.91 -1.19 -8.91
N VAL A 15 7.61 -1.21 -8.66
CA VAL A 15 6.70 -2.32 -9.06
C VAL A 15 5.47 -1.84 -9.84
N GLU A 16 5.52 -0.67 -10.48
CA GLU A 16 4.36 -0.04 -11.16
C GLU A 16 3.62 -0.98 -12.12
N LYS A 17 4.32 -1.91 -12.77
CA LYS A 17 3.74 -2.88 -13.72
C LYS A 17 2.87 -3.94 -13.06
N PHE A 18 3.17 -4.32 -11.82
CA PHE A 18 2.49 -5.41 -11.10
C PHE A 18 1.49 -4.90 -10.07
N LEU A 19 1.70 -3.67 -9.59
CA LEU A 19 0.91 -3.07 -8.52
C LEU A 19 -0.61 -3.09 -8.78
N PRO A 20 -1.13 -2.75 -9.98
CA PRO A 20 -2.57 -2.82 -10.25
C PRO A 20 -3.14 -4.23 -10.08
N THR A 21 -2.48 -5.24 -10.64
CA THR A 21 -2.91 -6.65 -10.55
C THR A 21 -2.88 -7.14 -9.10
N CYS A 22 -1.86 -6.75 -8.33
CA CYS A 22 -1.78 -7.05 -6.91
C CYS A 22 -2.97 -6.45 -6.13
N ILE A 23 -3.22 -5.16 -6.27
CA ILE A 23 -4.34 -4.48 -5.61
C ILE A 23 -5.68 -5.11 -6.00
N GLU A 24 -5.93 -5.31 -7.29
CA GLU A 24 -7.16 -5.94 -7.80
C GLU A 24 -7.39 -7.33 -7.21
N SER A 25 -6.34 -8.13 -7.07
CA SER A 25 -6.43 -9.47 -6.49
C SER A 25 -6.87 -9.44 -5.03
N ILE A 26 -6.45 -8.43 -4.25
CA ILE A 26 -6.78 -8.28 -2.83
C ILE A 26 -8.19 -7.72 -2.66
N ILE A 27 -8.57 -6.68 -3.40
CA ILE A 27 -9.90 -6.06 -3.23
C ILE A 27 -11.04 -6.97 -3.70
N ARG A 28 -10.75 -7.91 -4.61
CA ARG A 28 -11.70 -8.91 -5.15
C ARG A 28 -11.79 -10.20 -4.33
N GLN A 29 -11.12 -10.31 -3.19
CA GLN A 29 -11.23 -11.48 -2.31
C GLN A 29 -12.69 -11.75 -1.92
N SER A 30 -13.03 -13.03 -1.75
CA SER A 30 -14.35 -13.46 -1.28
C SER A 30 -14.62 -13.02 0.15
N TYR A 31 -13.57 -12.96 0.97
CA TYR A 31 -13.60 -12.37 2.30
C TYR A 31 -13.68 -10.84 2.21
N ARG A 32 -14.70 -10.22 2.82
CA ARG A 32 -15.00 -8.80 2.61
C ARG A 32 -14.49 -7.90 3.72
N ASN A 33 -14.40 -8.39 4.95
CA ASN A 33 -13.94 -7.62 6.11
C ASN A 33 -12.41 -7.51 6.13
N LEU A 34 -11.85 -6.81 5.14
CA LEU A 34 -10.43 -6.55 5.02
C LEU A 34 -10.14 -5.06 4.91
N GLU A 35 -8.91 -4.69 5.27
CA GLU A 35 -8.30 -3.42 4.91
C GLU A 35 -7.00 -3.67 4.14
N LEU A 36 -6.69 -2.79 3.19
CA LEU A 36 -5.46 -2.87 2.38
C LEU A 36 -4.60 -1.64 2.65
N ILE A 37 -3.41 -1.85 3.23
CA ILE A 37 -2.47 -0.80 3.57
C ILE A 37 -1.32 -0.83 2.57
N LEU A 38 -1.29 0.14 1.67
CA LEU A 38 -0.24 0.34 0.67
C LEU A 38 0.85 1.23 1.26
N VAL A 39 2.06 0.69 1.41
CA VAL A 39 3.21 1.40 1.98
C VAL A 39 4.21 1.68 0.88
N ASP A 40 4.16 2.89 0.31
CA ASP A 40 5.09 3.36 -0.71
C ASP A 40 6.39 3.86 -0.05
N ASP A 41 7.49 3.13 -0.26
CA ASP A 41 8.82 3.41 0.30
C ASP A 41 9.60 4.44 -0.53
N GLY A 42 8.90 5.45 -1.06
CA GLY A 42 9.48 6.50 -1.90
C GLY A 42 9.82 6.00 -3.30
N SER A 43 8.93 5.21 -3.91
CA SER A 43 9.12 4.70 -5.26
C SER A 43 9.27 5.83 -6.28
N PRO A 44 10.31 5.81 -7.14
CA PRO A 44 10.54 6.88 -8.11
C PRO A 44 9.67 6.77 -9.38
N ASP A 45 8.89 5.69 -9.49
CA ASP A 45 8.06 5.37 -10.64
C ASP A 45 6.59 5.80 -10.40
N SER A 46 5.65 5.27 -11.17
CA SER A 46 4.23 5.65 -11.07
C SER A 46 3.51 5.03 -9.86
N CYS A 47 4.18 4.28 -8.99
CA CYS A 47 3.54 3.64 -7.84
C CYS A 47 2.73 4.61 -6.95
N PRO A 48 3.22 5.81 -6.57
CA PRO A 48 2.48 6.70 -5.69
C PRO A 48 1.14 7.15 -6.30
N SER A 49 1.11 7.45 -7.60
CA SER A 49 -0.10 7.86 -8.30
C SER A 49 -1.08 6.69 -8.49
N ILE A 50 -0.55 5.47 -8.71
CA ILE A 50 -1.37 4.24 -8.73
C ILE A 50 -2.05 4.03 -7.37
N CYS A 51 -1.31 4.15 -6.26
CA CYS A 51 -1.87 4.02 -4.91
C CYS A 51 -3.02 5.00 -4.65
N GLU A 52 -2.83 6.29 -4.96
CA GLU A 52 -3.86 7.31 -4.74
C GLU A 52 -5.08 7.11 -5.65
N LYS A 53 -4.89 6.63 -6.88
CA LYS A 53 -6.02 6.24 -7.75
C LYS A 53 -6.86 5.15 -7.10
N TYR A 54 -6.23 4.10 -6.58
CA TYR A 54 -6.95 2.97 -5.98
C TYR A 54 -7.65 3.33 -4.67
N LYS A 55 -7.03 4.17 -3.84
CA LYS A 55 -7.64 4.73 -2.63
C LYS A 55 -8.95 5.49 -2.90
N GLN A 56 -9.10 6.11 -4.07
CA GLN A 56 -10.35 6.75 -4.47
C GLN A 56 -11.43 5.75 -4.93
N VAL A 57 -11.04 4.55 -5.35
CA VAL A 57 -11.93 3.51 -5.88
C VAL A 57 -12.50 2.61 -4.77
N ASP A 58 -11.70 2.29 -3.75
CA ASP A 58 -12.11 1.40 -2.65
C ASP A 58 -11.74 2.02 -1.30
N SER A 59 -12.77 2.28 -0.47
CA SER A 59 -12.62 2.93 0.84
C SER A 59 -11.87 2.10 1.88
N ARG A 60 -11.63 0.81 1.62
CA ARG A 60 -10.84 -0.07 2.48
C ARG A 60 -9.33 0.12 2.28
N ILE A 61 -8.93 0.87 1.26
CA ILE A 61 -7.52 1.12 0.94
C ILE A 61 -6.99 2.33 1.72
N LYS A 62 -5.90 2.11 2.44
CA LYS A 62 -5.10 3.14 3.11
C LYS A 62 -3.74 3.23 2.43
N VAL A 63 -3.24 4.44 2.25
CA VAL A 63 -1.94 4.67 1.59
C VAL A 63 -1.04 5.45 2.54
N ILE A 64 0.18 4.96 2.71
CA ILE A 64 1.25 5.59 3.48
C ILE A 64 2.41 5.84 2.52
N HIS A 65 2.74 7.11 2.30
CA HIS A 65 3.92 7.52 1.54
C HIS A 65 5.06 7.84 2.49
N LYS A 66 6.16 7.12 2.39
CA LYS A 66 7.39 7.50 3.06
C LYS A 66 8.10 8.56 2.22
N LYS A 67 8.24 9.76 2.77
CA LYS A 67 9.12 10.77 2.16
C LYS A 67 10.56 10.27 2.23
N MET A 68 11.22 10.21 1.07
CA MET A 68 12.69 10.10 0.99
C MET A 68 13.28 11.22 1.87
N GLY A 69 13.91 10.84 2.99
CA GLY A 69 14.54 11.76 3.94
C GLY A 69 13.93 11.83 5.36
N GLY A 70 12.80 11.18 5.65
CA GLY A 70 12.13 11.33 6.95
C GLY A 70 12.65 10.43 8.09
N TYR A 71 13.22 9.25 7.80
CA TYR A 71 13.54 8.24 8.82
C TYR A 71 14.89 7.52 8.66
N LEU A 72 15.66 7.80 7.60
CA LEU A 72 16.96 7.15 7.35
C LEU A 72 18.17 8.04 7.66
N MET A 73 18.05 8.98 8.60
CA MET A 73 19.22 9.65 9.21
C MET A 73 19.17 9.62 10.74
N ARG A 74 18.83 8.46 11.34
CA ARG A 74 19.03 8.28 12.79
C ARG A 74 19.79 7.01 13.21
N GLU A 75 20.17 6.14 12.28
CA GLU A 75 20.96 4.92 12.62
C GLU A 75 22.17 4.69 11.71
N MET A 76 22.90 5.76 11.37
CA MET A 76 24.28 5.65 10.85
C MET A 76 25.23 6.65 11.52
N GLN A 77 25.04 6.88 12.83
CA GLN A 77 26.11 7.36 13.71
C GLN A 77 26.58 6.17 14.55
N VAL A 78 27.43 5.34 13.96
CA VAL A 78 28.40 4.52 14.69
C VAL A 78 29.76 4.74 14.04
#